data_AF-A0A8H5AWZ8-F1
#
_entry.id   AF-A0A8H5AWZ8-F1
#
_cell.length_a   1.000
_cell.length_b   1.000
_cell.length_c   1.000
_cell.angle_alpha   90.00
_cell.angle_beta   90.00
_cell.angle_gamma   90.00
#
_symmetry.space_group_name_H-M   'P 1'
#
loop_
_entity.id
_entity.type
_entity.pdbx_description
1 polymer ?
#
loop_
_entity_poly.entity_id
_entity_poly.type
_entity_poly.pdbx_seq_one_letter_code
_entity_poly.pdbx_strand_id
1 'polypeptide(L)'
;MPPVTPPPSAPESNPPLPTLNFRVDCNDHKGIDIFFNAVNPVQVLRRAVTSAYKWLSVPDTNLPRIETITLHLLPVEGVIQTFGSPTIKEIHLSLDYVVQCEDRAEDEIAGVVLHEVAGCFLYNANGTCPGGLLSGMADYVRLKEHLGPPHWRPSFGPNWDAGYETTAFFLAWIDSIFGEDKIRALNQQLNTEKYTSAIFTDLIGVPVAELWTTYCESMDEAAAAEWSSELSEALEATAPLPMWPMPKLSIKVVDLAHEGVGVFFGAVNPRKALEEAVMASFETLYTLSNVPTNVKEILLVLRSMDGVAYTTGSSSRKEIHYSLEYIRSTKTRARDEIMGVLVHEVVHCFQHDGRGHCPSGLTEGVADYVRLRKDLGPPHWRRKGGKEWDMEYEGTAYFLEWIEKSLGKKAFVRDLNIRMMKRYRPTLFDDLTGKSVDELWKSYCGTLEKEPTDVPVPVPTHKAPEPTGAPQ
;
A
#
# COMPACT_ATOMS: atom_id res chain seq x y z
N MET A 1 14.36 29.69 39.33
CA MET A 1 13.75 28.78 38.34
C MET A 1 12.65 28.02 39.05
N PRO A 2 11.38 28.15 38.67
CA PRO A 2 10.34 27.27 39.16
C PRO A 2 10.54 25.85 38.59
N PRO A 3 10.10 24.79 39.29
CA PRO A 3 10.30 23.42 38.84
C PRO A 3 9.49 23.15 37.57
N VAL A 4 10.16 22.58 36.57
CA VAL A 4 9.54 22.05 35.35
C VAL A 4 8.63 20.90 35.77
N THR A 5 7.32 21.10 35.69
CA THR A 5 6.34 20.03 35.83
C THR A 5 6.54 19.02 34.69
N PRO A 6 6.60 17.71 34.98
CA PRO A 6 6.66 16.71 33.92
C PRO A 6 5.38 16.77 33.07
N PRO A 7 5.46 16.43 31.77
CA PRO A 7 4.29 16.45 30.90
C PRO A 7 3.21 15.50 31.44
N PRO A 8 1.92 15.87 31.32
CA PRO A 8 0.84 14.97 31.70
C PRO A 8 0.92 13.68 30.90
N SER A 9 0.82 12.55 31.60
CA SER A 9 0.68 11.23 30.99
C SER A 9 -0.56 11.19 30.10
N ALA A 10 -0.42 10.57 28.92
CA ALA A 10 -1.51 10.43 27.95
C ALA A 10 -2.77 9.81 28.61
N PRO A 11 -3.98 10.30 28.30
CA PRO A 11 -5.21 9.77 28.87
C PRO A 11 -5.38 8.28 28.52
N GLU A 12 -5.73 7.48 29.52
CA GLU A 12 -6.05 6.06 29.34
C GLU A 12 -7.34 5.90 28.54
N SER A 13 -7.25 5.07 27.49
CA SER A 13 -8.25 4.68 26.46
C SER A 13 -8.66 5.75 25.44
N ASN A 14 -7.78 6.05 24.49
CA ASN A 14 -8.22 6.53 23.17
C ASN A 14 -9.23 5.53 22.56
N PRO A 15 -10.27 6.00 21.83
CA PRO A 15 -11.17 5.11 21.11
C PRO A 15 -10.39 4.21 20.15
N PRO A 16 -10.92 3.00 19.84
CA PRO A 16 -10.25 2.10 18.91
C PRO A 16 -10.07 2.79 17.56
N LEU A 17 -8.89 2.61 16.95
CA LEU A 17 -8.62 3.14 15.61
C LEU A 17 -9.67 2.62 14.62
N PRO A 18 -10.12 3.46 13.66
CA PRO A 18 -10.96 2.99 12.56
C PRO A 18 -10.20 1.94 11.75
N THR A 19 -10.93 1.14 10.99
CA THR A 19 -10.33 0.28 9.97
C THR A 19 -9.64 1.17 8.95
N LEU A 20 -8.32 1.05 8.83
CA LEU A 20 -7.53 1.81 7.88
C LEU A 20 -7.35 0.97 6.62
N ASN A 21 -7.64 1.57 5.47
CA ASN A 21 -7.48 0.94 4.16
C ASN A 21 -6.59 1.82 3.28
N PHE A 22 -5.95 1.19 2.30
CA PHE A 22 -5.14 1.88 1.32
C PHE A 22 -5.39 1.30 -0.07
N ARG A 23 -5.52 2.18 -1.06
CA ARG A 23 -5.86 1.84 -2.44
C ARG A 23 -5.06 2.69 -3.42
N VAL A 24 -4.60 2.06 -4.49
CA VAL A 24 -3.98 2.74 -5.63
C VAL A 24 -4.57 2.15 -6.90
N ASP A 25 -5.21 3.00 -7.71
CA ASP A 25 -5.96 2.61 -8.91
C ASP A 25 -5.20 2.92 -10.21
N CYS A 26 -3.93 3.31 -10.16
CA CYS A 26 -3.06 3.56 -11.30
C CYS A 26 -1.64 3.29 -10.80
N ASN A 27 -0.81 2.50 -11.49
CA ASN A 27 0.56 2.18 -11.05
C ASN A 27 1.67 2.73 -11.98
N ASP A 28 1.30 3.31 -13.12
CA ASP A 28 2.20 3.89 -14.11
C ASP A 28 2.48 5.39 -13.90
N HIS A 29 1.93 5.97 -12.82
CA HIS A 29 2.15 7.37 -12.48
C HIS A 29 3.44 7.57 -11.66
N LYS A 30 4.25 8.58 -12.03
CA LYS A 30 5.50 8.93 -11.33
C LYS A 30 5.30 9.17 -9.83
N GLY A 31 4.19 9.81 -9.47
CA GLY A 31 3.84 10.14 -8.08
C GLY A 31 3.79 8.94 -7.12
N ILE A 32 3.65 7.72 -7.63
CA ILE A 32 3.55 6.52 -6.79
C ILE A 32 4.91 6.10 -6.25
N ASP A 33 5.96 6.22 -7.06
CA ASP A 33 7.32 5.98 -6.60
C ASP A 33 7.69 7.01 -5.55
N ILE A 34 7.38 8.29 -5.81
CA ILE A 34 7.61 9.38 -4.88
C ILE A 34 6.89 9.10 -3.55
N PHE A 35 5.60 8.73 -3.61
CA PHE A 35 4.82 8.38 -2.42
C PHE A 35 5.46 7.24 -1.62
N PHE A 36 5.72 6.08 -2.24
CA PHE A 36 6.24 4.92 -1.51
C PHE A 36 7.70 5.05 -1.09
N ASN A 37 8.48 5.92 -1.74
CA ASN A 37 9.84 6.24 -1.30
C ASN A 37 9.83 7.23 -0.12
N ALA A 38 8.84 8.12 -0.05
CA ALA A 38 8.74 9.15 0.97
C ALA A 38 8.00 8.68 2.24
N VAL A 39 6.91 7.93 2.10
CA VAL A 39 6.04 7.59 3.24
C VAL A 39 5.60 6.13 3.27
N ASN A 40 5.36 5.65 4.49
CA ASN A 40 4.63 4.42 4.72
C ASN A 40 3.13 4.74 4.95
N PRO A 41 2.19 4.22 4.12
CA PRO A 41 0.77 4.58 4.22
C PRO A 41 0.13 4.22 5.56
N VAL A 42 0.61 3.14 6.21
CA VAL A 42 0.16 2.73 7.55
C VAL A 42 0.55 3.80 8.56
N GLN A 43 1.80 4.24 8.54
CA GLN A 43 2.34 5.18 9.51
C GLN A 43 1.71 6.56 9.34
N VAL A 44 1.54 7.02 8.09
CA VAL A 44 0.90 8.30 7.78
C VAL A 44 -0.55 8.33 8.28
N LEU A 45 -1.36 7.33 7.94
CA LEU A 45 -2.76 7.29 8.37
C LEU A 45 -2.89 7.11 9.89
N ARG A 46 -2.07 6.25 10.50
CA ARG A 46 -2.08 6.04 11.94
C ARG A 46 -1.68 7.31 12.69
N ARG A 47 -0.60 7.97 12.26
CA ARG A 47 -0.17 9.27 12.81
C ARG A 47 -1.32 10.26 12.73
N ALA A 48 -1.91 10.45 11.56
CA ALA A 48 -3.01 11.37 11.34
C ALA A 48 -4.20 11.13 12.29
N VAL A 49 -4.65 9.88 12.45
CA VAL A 49 -5.76 9.56 13.39
C VAL A 49 -5.34 9.81 14.83
N THR A 50 -4.14 9.38 15.24
CA THR A 50 -3.68 9.57 16.62
C THR A 50 -3.47 11.05 16.96
N SER A 51 -3.03 11.87 16.00
CA SER A 51 -2.90 13.32 16.15
C SER A 51 -4.26 13.99 16.24
N ALA A 52 -5.24 13.56 15.44
CA ALA A 52 -6.62 14.03 15.56
C ALA A 52 -7.19 13.73 16.95
N TYR A 53 -7.01 12.50 17.46
CA TYR A 53 -7.42 12.16 18.83
C TYR A 53 -6.72 13.04 19.86
N LYS A 54 -5.39 13.16 19.74
CA LYS A 54 -4.58 13.95 20.66
C LYS A 54 -5.01 15.41 20.74
N TRP A 55 -5.39 16.04 19.63
CA TRP A 55 -5.58 17.50 19.56
C TRP A 55 -7.05 17.94 19.42
N LEU A 56 -7.98 17.02 19.19
CA LEU A 56 -9.40 17.34 18.99
C LEU A 56 -10.34 16.73 20.04
N SER A 57 -9.87 15.81 20.90
CA SER A 57 -10.68 15.25 21.99
C SER A 57 -10.25 15.75 23.36
N VAL A 58 -11.22 15.91 24.25
CA VAL A 58 -10.99 16.01 25.71
C VAL A 58 -11.25 14.64 26.37
N PRO A 59 -10.65 14.37 27.54
CA PRO A 59 -10.98 13.18 28.33
C PRO A 59 -12.50 13.03 28.50
N ASP A 60 -13.00 11.78 28.43
CA ASP A 60 -14.42 11.43 28.60
C ASP A 60 -15.41 11.97 27.55
N THR A 61 -14.92 12.48 26.41
CA THR A 61 -15.77 12.87 25.27
C THR A 61 -15.56 11.97 24.05
N ASN A 62 -16.65 11.77 23.30
CA ASN A 62 -16.61 10.98 22.07
C ASN A 62 -16.42 11.93 20.89
N LEU A 63 -15.38 11.70 20.09
CA LEU A 63 -15.28 12.22 18.73
C LEU A 63 -16.33 11.54 17.82
N PRO A 64 -16.60 12.09 16.62
CA PRO A 64 -17.38 11.39 15.61
C PRO A 64 -16.87 9.96 15.41
N ARG A 65 -17.78 8.99 15.48
CA ARG A 65 -17.43 7.58 15.30
C ARG A 65 -17.15 7.32 13.82
N ILE A 66 -15.87 7.15 13.49
CA ILE A 66 -15.43 6.69 12.18
C ILE A 66 -15.13 5.19 12.25
N GLU A 67 -15.72 4.43 11.35
CA GLU A 67 -15.53 2.98 11.25
C GLU A 67 -14.43 2.62 10.26
N THR A 68 -14.29 3.38 9.18
CA THR A 68 -13.31 3.12 8.13
C THR A 68 -12.75 4.41 7.53
N ILE A 69 -11.44 4.46 7.31
CA ILE A 69 -10.77 5.50 6.52
C ILE A 69 -9.95 4.81 5.44
N THR A 70 -10.19 5.16 4.17
CA THR A 70 -9.42 4.67 3.03
C THR A 70 -8.60 5.80 2.43
N LEU A 71 -7.26 5.69 2.43
CA LEU A 71 -6.42 6.57 1.62
C LEU A 71 -6.34 6.02 0.19
N HIS A 72 -6.74 6.81 -0.78
CA HIS A 72 -6.82 6.45 -2.18
C HIS A 72 -5.92 7.38 -3.01
N LEU A 73 -4.90 6.83 -3.67
CA LEU A 73 -4.08 7.60 -4.60
C LEU A 73 -4.67 7.55 -6.01
N LEU A 74 -4.88 8.73 -6.61
CA LEU A 74 -5.56 8.88 -7.90
C LEU A 74 -4.89 9.95 -8.77
N PRO A 75 -4.85 9.79 -10.10
CA PRO A 75 -4.45 10.84 -11.03
C PRO A 75 -5.62 11.82 -11.24
N VAL A 76 -5.74 12.80 -10.34
CA VAL A 76 -6.82 13.79 -10.33
C VAL A 76 -6.26 15.18 -10.08
N GLU A 77 -6.97 16.20 -10.55
CA GLU A 77 -6.64 17.60 -10.23
C GLU A 77 -6.85 17.90 -8.74
N GLY A 78 -6.17 18.95 -8.25
CA GLY A 78 -6.22 19.36 -6.86
C GLY A 78 -5.13 18.70 -6.00
N VAL A 79 -5.30 18.80 -4.68
CA VAL A 79 -4.31 18.32 -3.70
C VAL A 79 -4.80 17.03 -3.07
N ILE A 80 -5.88 17.14 -2.29
CA ILE A 80 -6.48 16.05 -1.55
C ILE A 80 -7.95 16.38 -1.29
N GLN A 81 -8.80 15.38 -1.16
CA GLN A 81 -10.21 15.59 -0.82
C GLN A 81 -10.82 14.39 -0.09
N THR A 82 -11.65 14.67 0.92
CA THR A 82 -12.44 13.65 1.61
C THR A 82 -13.82 13.44 0.98
N PHE A 83 -14.17 12.17 0.77
CA PHE A 83 -15.48 11.67 0.33
C PHE A 83 -16.03 10.64 1.33
N GLY A 84 -17.27 10.20 1.10
CA GLY A 84 -17.88 9.07 1.80
C GLY A 84 -19.05 9.46 2.72
N SER A 85 -19.39 8.55 3.63
CA SER A 85 -20.48 8.70 4.60
C SER A 85 -19.97 9.30 5.92
N PRO A 86 -20.84 9.52 6.92
CA PRO A 86 -20.39 9.93 8.25
C PRO A 86 -19.41 8.95 8.91
N THR A 87 -19.56 7.63 8.70
CA THR A 87 -18.74 6.61 9.37
C THR A 87 -17.69 5.96 8.45
N ILE A 88 -17.82 6.10 7.13
CA ILE A 88 -16.89 5.54 6.14
C ILE A 88 -16.33 6.67 5.31
N LYS A 89 -15.02 6.92 5.42
CA LYS A 89 -14.33 8.02 4.77
C LYS A 89 -13.37 7.51 3.71
N GLU A 90 -13.31 8.21 2.59
CA GLU A 90 -12.29 8.02 1.56
C GLU A 90 -11.53 9.33 1.37
N ILE A 91 -10.21 9.29 1.52
CA ILE A 91 -9.33 10.44 1.34
C ILE A 91 -8.61 10.23 0.02
N HIS A 92 -8.93 11.04 -0.98
CA HIS A 92 -8.37 10.94 -2.32
C HIS A 92 -7.20 11.91 -2.42
N LEU A 93 -5.97 11.38 -2.50
CA LEU A 93 -4.73 12.16 -2.65
C LEU A 93 -4.31 12.17 -4.12
N SER A 94 -4.13 13.37 -4.67
CA SER A 94 -3.69 13.57 -6.05
C SER A 94 -2.26 13.09 -6.24
N LEU A 95 -2.07 12.19 -7.19
CA LEU A 95 -0.75 11.76 -7.63
C LEU A 95 0.01 12.88 -8.36
N ASP A 96 -0.70 13.83 -8.98
CA ASP A 96 -0.09 15.02 -9.61
C ASP A 96 0.48 15.96 -8.55
N TYR A 97 -0.25 16.18 -7.46
CA TYR A 97 0.25 16.94 -6.32
C TYR A 97 1.49 16.28 -5.70
N VAL A 98 1.49 14.95 -5.55
CA VAL A 98 2.66 14.22 -5.04
C VAL A 98 3.90 14.42 -5.91
N VAL A 99 3.73 14.52 -7.25
CA VAL A 99 4.83 14.86 -8.16
C VAL A 99 5.30 16.30 -7.93
N GLN A 100 4.37 17.24 -7.76
CA GLN A 100 4.71 18.66 -7.54
C GLN A 100 5.49 18.89 -6.24
N CYS A 101 5.28 18.07 -5.21
CA CYS A 101 5.94 18.20 -3.92
C CYS A 101 7.09 17.19 -3.69
N GLU A 102 7.66 16.61 -4.75
CA GLU A 102 8.71 15.56 -4.68
C GLU A 102 9.84 15.88 -3.68
N ASP A 103 10.35 17.12 -3.69
CA ASP A 103 11.44 17.57 -2.82
C ASP A 103 11.12 17.56 -1.32
N ARG A 104 9.83 17.59 -0.97
CA ARG A 104 9.32 17.55 0.41
C ARG A 104 8.15 16.58 0.57
N ALA A 105 8.17 15.50 -0.21
CA ALA A 105 7.06 14.58 -0.32
C ALA A 105 6.64 14.00 1.04
N GLU A 106 7.59 13.67 1.92
CA GLU A 106 7.28 13.12 3.25
C GLU A 106 6.42 14.07 4.08
N ASP A 107 6.89 15.30 4.28
CA ASP A 107 6.21 16.33 5.08
C ASP A 107 4.88 16.76 4.45
N GLU A 108 4.87 16.98 3.13
CA GLU A 108 3.68 17.46 2.44
C GLU A 108 2.58 16.39 2.43
N ILE A 109 2.90 15.14 2.06
CA ILE A 109 1.94 14.03 2.07
C ILE A 109 1.42 13.81 3.49
N ALA A 110 2.30 13.73 4.50
CA ALA A 110 1.88 13.55 5.88
C ALA A 110 0.98 14.71 6.35
N GLY A 111 1.32 15.94 5.97
CA GLY A 111 0.56 17.14 6.34
C GLY A 111 -0.83 17.20 5.72
N VAL A 112 -0.96 16.96 4.41
CA VAL A 112 -2.26 17.01 3.74
C VAL A 112 -3.16 15.84 4.11
N VAL A 113 -2.60 14.64 4.34
CA VAL A 113 -3.37 13.50 4.87
C VAL A 113 -3.83 13.78 6.29
N LEU A 114 -2.98 14.39 7.12
CA LEU A 114 -3.37 14.77 8.48
C LEU A 114 -4.52 15.78 8.49
N HIS A 115 -4.48 16.79 7.61
CA HIS A 115 -5.57 17.76 7.45
C HIS A 115 -6.92 17.06 7.21
N GLU A 116 -7.00 16.22 6.18
CA GLU A 116 -8.25 15.55 5.80
C GLU A 116 -8.74 14.57 6.87
N VAL A 117 -7.82 13.81 7.48
CA VAL A 117 -8.16 12.91 8.59
C VAL A 117 -8.66 13.69 9.81
N ALA A 118 -8.01 14.81 10.16
CA ALA A 118 -8.47 15.67 11.26
C ALA A 118 -9.89 16.19 10.99
N GLY A 119 -10.16 16.62 9.75
CA GLY A 119 -11.49 17.03 9.29
C GLY A 119 -12.58 15.95 9.48
N CYS A 120 -12.22 14.66 9.40
CA CYS A 120 -13.16 13.57 9.64
C CYS A 120 -13.68 13.50 11.09
N PHE A 121 -12.93 14.08 12.05
CA PHE A 121 -13.27 14.08 13.48
C PHE A 121 -13.77 15.43 13.99
N LEU A 122 -13.91 16.44 13.12
CA LEU A 122 -14.46 17.73 13.48
C LEU A 122 -16.00 17.71 13.47
N TYR A 123 -16.59 18.35 14.48
CA TYR A 123 -18.02 18.65 14.46
C TYR A 123 -18.30 19.94 13.69
N ASN A 124 -19.38 19.96 12.91
CA ASN A 124 -19.72 21.10 12.05
C ASN A 124 -20.94 21.90 12.53
N ALA A 125 -21.37 21.72 13.78
CA ALA A 125 -22.52 22.42 14.37
C ALA A 125 -23.79 22.34 13.49
N ASN A 126 -24.14 21.12 13.06
CA ASN A 126 -25.25 20.88 12.13
C ASN A 126 -25.15 21.69 10.82
N GLY A 127 -23.93 21.86 10.31
CA GLY A 127 -23.63 22.60 9.08
C GLY A 127 -23.61 24.12 9.23
N THR A 128 -23.70 24.66 10.45
CA THR A 128 -23.66 26.11 10.69
C THR A 128 -22.27 26.64 11.02
N CYS A 129 -21.30 25.76 11.29
CA CYS A 129 -19.92 26.14 11.55
C CYS A 129 -19.28 26.77 10.29
N PRO A 130 -18.57 27.91 10.40
CA PRO A 130 -17.88 28.53 9.27
C PRO A 130 -16.84 27.58 8.67
N GLY A 131 -16.81 27.50 7.33
CA GLY A 131 -15.84 26.64 6.63
C GLY A 131 -14.39 26.98 6.98
N GLY A 132 -14.08 28.27 7.15
CA GLY A 132 -12.74 28.72 7.54
C GLY A 132 -12.33 28.27 8.95
N LEU A 133 -13.27 28.21 9.90
CA LEU A 133 -13.01 27.63 11.23
C LEU A 133 -12.73 26.12 11.12
N LEU A 134 -13.52 25.37 10.34
CA LEU A 134 -13.31 23.93 10.17
C LEU A 134 -11.96 23.60 9.53
N SER A 135 -11.62 24.24 8.40
CA SER A 135 -10.30 24.05 7.77
C SER A 135 -9.17 24.54 8.67
N GLY A 136 -9.37 25.65 9.39
CA GLY A 136 -8.40 26.17 10.35
C GLY A 136 -8.15 25.25 11.54
N MET A 137 -9.18 24.55 12.04
CA MET A 137 -9.02 23.54 13.09
C MET A 137 -8.25 22.31 12.59
N ALA A 138 -8.49 21.87 11.35
CA ALA A 138 -7.72 20.79 10.73
C ALA A 138 -6.24 21.18 10.57
N ASP A 139 -5.96 22.39 10.10
CA ASP A 139 -4.60 22.91 9.96
C ASP A 139 -3.93 23.28 11.29
N TYR A 140 -4.70 23.58 12.33
CA TYR A 140 -4.19 23.69 13.70
C TYR A 140 -3.58 22.35 14.16
N VAL A 141 -4.22 21.21 13.89
CA VAL A 141 -3.62 19.89 14.17
C VAL A 141 -2.33 19.70 13.37
N ARG A 142 -2.32 20.13 12.09
CA ARG A 142 -1.13 20.07 11.22
C ARG A 142 0.02 20.92 11.77
N LEU A 143 -0.26 22.12 12.29
CA LEU A 143 0.72 22.99 12.96
C LEU A 143 1.27 22.36 14.24
N LYS A 144 0.41 21.80 15.09
CA LYS A 144 0.82 21.17 16.36
C LYS A 144 1.67 19.91 16.16
N GLU A 145 1.60 19.29 14.99
CA GLU A 145 2.45 18.16 14.58
C GLU A 145 3.67 18.56 13.75
N HIS A 146 3.93 19.87 13.62
CA HIS A 146 5.06 20.44 12.87
C HIS A 146 5.08 20.07 11.38
N LEU A 147 3.91 19.90 10.77
CA LEU A 147 3.74 19.53 9.35
C LEU A 147 3.26 20.71 8.49
N GLY A 148 3.33 21.93 9.00
CA GLY A 148 3.00 23.14 8.24
C GLY A 148 4.01 23.39 7.10
N PRO A 149 3.56 23.74 5.88
CA PRO A 149 4.44 24.12 4.79
C PRO A 149 5.41 25.26 5.14
N PRO A 150 6.62 25.29 4.58
CA PRO A 150 7.66 26.29 4.87
C PRO A 150 7.29 27.73 4.55
N HIS A 151 6.22 27.98 3.78
CA HIS A 151 5.73 29.32 3.48
C HIS A 151 4.65 29.79 4.48
N TRP A 152 4.12 28.91 5.33
CA TRP A 152 3.12 29.28 6.33
C TRP A 152 3.73 30.21 7.38
N ARG A 153 3.10 31.37 7.55
CA ARG A 153 3.47 32.36 8.55
C ARG A 153 2.21 32.85 9.26
N PRO A 154 2.30 33.24 10.55
CA PRO A 154 1.25 34.01 11.19
C PRO A 154 0.89 35.20 10.30
N SER A 155 -0.38 35.32 9.95
CA SER A 155 -0.93 36.39 9.12
C SER A 155 -1.99 37.14 9.90
N PHE A 156 -2.20 38.40 9.54
CA PHE A 156 -3.25 39.26 10.08
C PHE A 156 -4.10 39.81 8.93
N GLY A 157 -5.34 40.18 9.23
CA GLY A 157 -6.32 40.55 8.21
C GLY A 157 -7.68 40.90 8.80
N PRO A 158 -8.68 41.16 7.94
CA PRO A 158 -9.99 41.62 8.41
C PRO A 158 -10.77 40.54 9.16
N ASN A 159 -10.52 39.25 8.86
CA ASN A 159 -11.28 38.13 9.39
C ASN A 159 -10.33 37.05 9.95
N TRP A 160 -10.61 36.59 11.17
CA TRP A 160 -9.87 35.52 11.84
C TRP A 160 -10.15 34.13 11.24
N ASP A 161 -11.34 33.94 10.65
CA ASP A 161 -11.81 32.71 10.00
C ASP A 161 -11.57 32.71 8.49
N ALA A 162 -10.55 33.43 8.02
CA ALA A 162 -10.17 33.49 6.61
C ALA A 162 -9.74 32.12 6.01
N GLY A 163 -9.62 31.08 6.83
CA GLY A 163 -9.33 29.71 6.43
C GLY A 163 -7.85 29.34 6.52
N TYR A 164 -7.62 28.03 6.40
CA TYR A 164 -6.31 27.35 6.38
C TYR A 164 -5.30 27.89 7.42
N GLU A 165 -4.19 28.45 6.96
CA GLU A 165 -3.07 28.85 7.82
C GLU A 165 -3.41 29.99 8.78
N THR A 166 -4.20 30.97 8.34
CA THR A 166 -4.50 32.18 9.14
C THR A 166 -5.24 31.79 10.41
N THR A 167 -6.31 31.02 10.24
CA THR A 167 -7.12 30.53 11.37
C THR A 167 -6.33 29.53 12.20
N ALA A 168 -5.51 28.66 11.59
CA ALA A 168 -4.68 27.71 12.33
C ALA A 168 -3.68 28.40 13.28
N PHE A 169 -2.98 29.44 12.82
CA PHE A 169 -2.06 30.20 13.67
C PHE A 169 -2.78 30.96 14.78
N PHE A 170 -3.96 31.51 14.50
CA PHE A 170 -4.80 32.13 15.52
C PHE A 170 -5.22 31.14 16.61
N LEU A 171 -5.71 29.97 16.24
CA LEU A 171 -6.09 28.92 17.18
C LEU A 171 -4.87 28.43 17.98
N ALA A 172 -3.71 28.28 17.34
CA ALA A 172 -2.46 27.93 18.03
C ALA A 172 -2.01 29.01 19.03
N TRP A 173 -2.20 30.29 18.69
CA TRP A 173 -1.97 31.40 19.61
C TRP A 173 -2.93 31.35 20.80
N ILE A 174 -4.23 31.14 20.59
CA ILE A 174 -5.21 30.97 21.68
C ILE A 174 -4.75 29.86 22.62
N ASP A 175 -4.38 28.71 22.07
CA ASP A 175 -3.87 27.56 22.83
C ASP A 175 -2.63 27.91 23.66
N SER A 176 -1.72 28.72 23.12
CA SER A 176 -0.49 29.13 23.80
C SER A 176 -0.74 30.07 24.99
N ILE A 177 -1.81 30.85 24.94
CA ILE A 177 -2.16 31.85 25.96
C ILE A 177 -3.14 31.28 27.00
N PHE A 178 -4.12 30.49 26.56
CA PHE A 178 -5.27 30.06 27.37
C PHE A 178 -5.26 28.56 27.71
N GLY A 179 -4.27 27.81 27.22
CA GLY A 179 -4.04 26.40 27.51
C GLY A 179 -4.52 25.45 26.40
N GLU A 180 -3.90 24.28 26.32
CA GLU A 180 -4.04 23.30 25.22
C GLU A 180 -5.41 22.57 25.14
N ASP A 181 -6.33 22.87 26.05
CA ASP A 181 -7.65 22.25 26.10
C ASP A 181 -8.72 23.07 25.36
N LYS A 182 -8.42 24.32 24.97
CA LYS A 182 -9.43 25.23 24.40
C LYS A 182 -9.91 24.78 23.03
N ILE A 183 -9.02 24.34 22.15
CA ILE A 183 -9.43 23.87 20.82
C ILE A 183 -10.18 22.53 20.87
N ARG A 184 -9.82 21.66 21.81
CA ARG A 184 -10.55 20.40 22.07
C ARG A 184 -11.96 20.68 22.59
N ALA A 185 -12.10 21.60 23.55
CA ALA A 185 -13.39 22.01 24.09
C ALA A 185 -14.24 22.71 23.03
N LEU A 186 -13.63 23.51 22.14
CA LEU A 186 -14.28 24.11 20.99
C LEU A 186 -14.86 23.03 20.07
N ASN A 187 -14.06 22.03 19.67
CA ASN A 187 -14.58 20.92 18.87
C ASN A 187 -15.76 20.23 19.55
N GLN A 188 -15.66 19.96 20.85
CA GLN A 188 -16.73 19.30 21.60
C GLN A 188 -18.03 20.12 21.65
N GLN A 189 -17.95 21.43 21.84
CA GLN A 189 -19.15 22.29 21.90
C GLN A 189 -19.83 22.44 20.53
N LEU A 190 -19.08 22.28 19.43
CA LEU A 190 -19.64 22.21 18.08
C LEU A 190 -20.50 20.96 17.82
N ASN A 191 -20.50 19.96 18.73
CA ASN A 191 -21.34 18.77 18.63
C ASN A 191 -22.82 19.06 18.98
N THR A 192 -23.08 19.98 19.91
CA THR A 192 -24.38 20.05 20.59
C THR A 192 -25.31 21.16 20.10
N GLU A 193 -24.78 22.21 19.46
CA GLU A 193 -25.54 23.43 19.14
C GLU A 193 -25.26 23.96 17.73
N LYS A 194 -26.03 24.98 17.29
CA LYS A 194 -25.67 25.79 16.12
C LYS A 194 -24.50 26.69 16.48
N TYR A 195 -23.59 26.90 15.54
CA TYR A 195 -22.47 27.80 15.74
C TYR A 195 -22.94 29.24 15.95
N THR A 196 -22.39 29.87 16.99
CA THR A 196 -22.45 31.32 17.20
C THR A 196 -21.08 31.78 17.71
N SER A 197 -20.71 33.03 17.45
CA SER A 197 -19.43 33.59 17.92
C SER A 197 -19.32 33.66 19.46
N ALA A 198 -20.43 33.49 20.18
CA ALA A 198 -20.46 33.43 21.64
C ALA A 198 -19.69 32.21 22.19
N ILE A 199 -19.46 31.17 21.38
CA ILE A 199 -18.69 29.98 21.78
C ILE A 199 -17.30 30.32 22.31
N PHE A 200 -16.64 31.33 21.73
CA PHE A 200 -15.33 31.80 22.23
C PHE A 200 -15.46 32.50 23.57
N THR A 201 -16.51 33.31 23.76
CA THR A 201 -16.81 33.94 25.05
C THR A 201 -17.12 32.89 26.12
N ASP A 202 -17.87 31.84 25.79
CA ASP A 202 -18.22 30.78 26.73
C ASP A 202 -17.00 29.96 27.15
N LEU A 203 -16.09 29.68 26.22
CA LEU A 203 -14.89 28.84 26.47
C LEU A 203 -13.71 29.59 27.07
N ILE A 204 -13.51 30.85 26.66
CA ILE A 204 -12.31 31.65 26.94
C ILE A 204 -12.65 32.84 27.85
N GLY A 205 -13.90 33.29 27.87
CA GLY A 205 -14.33 34.50 28.59
C GLY A 205 -14.19 35.78 27.77
N VAL A 206 -13.72 35.69 26.52
CA VAL A 206 -13.43 36.85 25.66
C VAL A 206 -14.05 36.63 24.26
N PRO A 207 -14.73 37.64 23.69
CA PRO A 207 -15.25 37.55 22.33
C PRO A 207 -14.15 37.34 21.29
N VAL A 208 -14.43 36.52 20.26
CA VAL A 208 -13.44 36.20 19.21
C VAL A 208 -12.89 37.43 18.47
N ALA A 209 -13.69 38.50 18.35
CA ALA A 209 -13.25 39.75 17.74
C ALA A 209 -12.14 40.44 18.55
N GLU A 210 -12.25 40.44 19.88
CA GLU A 210 -11.24 41.02 20.77
C GLU A 210 -9.98 40.14 20.78
N LEU A 211 -10.14 38.81 20.84
CA LEU A 211 -9.03 37.86 20.72
C LEU A 211 -8.24 38.06 19.41
N TRP A 212 -8.95 38.27 18.30
CA TRP A 212 -8.32 38.53 17.00
C TRP A 212 -7.57 39.85 16.98
N THR A 213 -8.12 40.92 17.57
CA THR A 213 -7.43 42.20 17.70
C THR A 213 -6.12 42.05 18.49
N THR A 214 -6.16 41.37 19.64
CA THR A 214 -4.95 41.15 20.45
C THR A 214 -3.92 40.29 19.73
N TYR A 215 -4.36 39.25 19.01
CA TYR A 215 -3.47 38.44 18.17
C TYR A 215 -2.77 39.31 17.11
N CYS A 216 -3.52 40.15 16.37
CA CYS A 216 -2.97 41.07 15.39
C CYS A 216 -1.92 42.02 16.01
N GLU A 217 -2.24 42.61 17.18
CA GLU A 217 -1.33 43.51 17.91
C GLU A 217 -0.03 42.80 18.34
N SER A 218 -0.12 41.53 18.75
CA SER A 218 1.06 40.74 19.15
C SER A 218 2.00 40.41 18.00
N MET A 219 1.53 40.49 16.75
CA MET A 219 2.31 40.22 15.55
C MET A 219 3.06 41.47 15.04
N ASP A 220 2.56 42.67 15.32
CA ASP A 220 3.22 43.95 14.95
C ASP A 220 4.58 44.13 15.66
N GLU A 221 4.77 43.57 16.86
CA GLU A 221 6.06 43.57 17.57
C GLU A 221 7.03 42.48 17.05
N ALA A 222 6.52 41.40 16.47
CA ALA A 222 7.31 40.28 15.95
C ALA A 222 7.74 40.45 14.49
N ALA A 223 7.09 41.35 13.73
CA ALA A 223 7.31 41.59 12.31
C ALA A 223 8.62 42.34 11.95
N ALA A 224 9.44 42.73 12.94
CA ALA A 224 10.69 43.48 12.73
C ALA A 224 11.95 42.61 12.52
N ALA A 225 11.84 41.33 12.13
CA ALA A 225 13.00 40.45 11.90
C ALA A 225 12.81 39.50 10.68
N GLU A 226 13.31 40.00 9.54
CA GLU A 226 13.93 39.33 8.38
C GLU A 226 13.13 38.39 7.44
N TRP A 227 13.32 38.67 6.14
CA TRP A 227 12.85 37.92 4.97
C TRP A 227 13.97 37.90 3.91
N SER A 228 14.20 36.75 3.26
CA SER A 228 14.70 36.66 1.87
C SER A 228 14.61 35.22 1.35
N SER A 229 14.15 35.04 0.11
CA SER A 229 14.15 33.79 -0.66
C SER A 229 14.41 34.10 -2.14
N GLU A 230 14.97 33.18 -2.93
CA GLU A 230 14.74 33.10 -4.38
C GLU A 230 15.31 31.81 -5.06
N LEU A 231 14.80 31.50 -6.28
CA LEU A 231 15.21 30.57 -7.36
C LEU A 231 14.56 29.16 -7.39
N SER A 232 14.28 28.46 -8.53
CA SER A 232 14.08 28.73 -9.97
C SER A 232 13.68 27.41 -10.70
N GLU A 233 13.16 27.47 -11.95
CA GLU A 233 12.56 26.41 -12.80
C GLU A 233 13.48 25.35 -13.50
N ALA A 234 12.87 24.22 -13.91
CA ALA A 234 12.77 23.67 -15.31
C ALA A 234 13.25 22.21 -15.56
N LEU A 235 12.43 21.37 -16.25
CA LEU A 235 12.70 20.69 -17.55
C LEU A 235 11.82 19.44 -17.86
N GLU A 236 11.48 19.29 -19.16
CA GLU A 236 10.71 18.21 -19.81
C GLU A 236 11.59 17.08 -20.41
N ALA A 237 10.99 15.92 -20.78
CA ALA A 237 11.65 14.80 -21.49
C ALA A 237 10.78 14.10 -22.56
N THR A 238 11.44 13.46 -23.53
CA THR A 238 10.97 12.91 -24.82
C THR A 238 10.57 11.42 -24.81
N ALA A 239 9.93 10.95 -25.89
CA ALA A 239 9.20 9.67 -26.02
C ALA A 239 10.05 8.38 -26.18
N PRO A 240 9.52 7.17 -25.84
CA PRO A 240 10.33 5.97 -25.58
C PRO A 240 10.36 4.88 -26.67
N LEU A 241 11.37 4.00 -26.55
CA LEU A 241 11.63 2.78 -27.32
C LEU A 241 10.56 1.68 -27.10
N PRO A 242 10.50 0.63 -27.95
CA PRO A 242 9.57 -0.48 -27.75
C PRO A 242 9.81 -1.21 -26.42
N MET A 243 8.80 -1.25 -25.57
CA MET A 243 8.82 -1.82 -24.22
C MET A 243 7.91 -3.05 -24.11
N TRP A 244 8.15 -3.88 -23.10
CA TRP A 244 7.22 -4.95 -22.74
C TRP A 244 5.84 -4.37 -22.41
N PRO A 245 4.74 -5.03 -22.82
CA PRO A 245 3.38 -4.56 -22.55
C PRO A 245 3.02 -4.80 -21.08
N MET A 246 3.41 -3.86 -20.21
CA MET A 246 3.10 -3.92 -18.79
C MET A 246 1.58 -3.73 -18.58
N PRO A 247 0.88 -4.67 -17.91
CA PRO A 247 -0.51 -4.44 -17.54
C PRO A 247 -0.58 -3.32 -16.50
N LYS A 248 -1.77 -2.74 -16.34
CA LYS A 248 -2.06 -1.90 -15.18
C LYS A 248 -1.86 -2.73 -13.91
N LEU A 249 -0.98 -2.28 -13.04
CA LEU A 249 -0.80 -2.88 -11.73
C LEU A 249 -1.67 -2.11 -10.74
N SER A 250 -2.23 -2.77 -9.73
CA SER A 250 -3.01 -2.11 -8.68
C SER A 250 -2.82 -2.87 -7.38
N ILE A 251 -2.98 -2.19 -6.24
CA ILE A 251 -2.88 -2.82 -4.92
C ILE A 251 -4.06 -2.41 -4.04
N LYS A 252 -4.59 -3.39 -3.31
CA LYS A 252 -5.61 -3.22 -2.28
C LYS A 252 -5.15 -3.88 -0.99
N VAL A 253 -5.08 -3.10 0.09
CA VAL A 253 -4.82 -3.62 1.45
C VAL A 253 -6.12 -3.61 2.22
N VAL A 254 -6.60 -4.79 2.63
CA VAL A 254 -7.92 -4.97 3.27
C VAL A 254 -7.92 -4.62 4.75
N ASP A 255 -6.79 -4.83 5.44
CA ASP A 255 -6.59 -4.40 6.82
C ASP A 255 -5.17 -3.85 6.94
N LEU A 256 -5.04 -2.51 6.90
CA LEU A 256 -3.76 -1.82 6.97
C LEU A 256 -3.10 -1.93 8.36
N ALA A 257 -3.88 -2.25 9.40
CA ALA A 257 -3.37 -2.35 10.77
C ALA A 257 -2.70 -3.71 11.07
N HIS A 258 -2.98 -4.73 10.26
CA HIS A 258 -2.41 -6.06 10.42
C HIS A 258 -0.87 -6.06 10.36
N GLU A 259 -0.19 -6.74 11.29
CA GLU A 259 1.28 -6.73 11.40
C GLU A 259 2.01 -7.14 10.11
N GLY A 260 1.45 -8.10 9.37
CA GLY A 260 1.98 -8.55 8.07
C GLY A 260 2.11 -7.42 7.03
N VAL A 261 1.32 -6.35 7.12
CA VAL A 261 1.44 -5.19 6.24
C VAL A 261 2.76 -4.46 6.50
N GLY A 262 3.13 -4.28 7.76
CA GLY A 262 4.41 -3.67 8.13
C GLY A 262 5.60 -4.49 7.61
N VAL A 263 5.51 -5.82 7.69
CA VAL A 263 6.52 -6.72 7.12
C VAL A 263 6.59 -6.58 5.60
N PHE A 264 5.45 -6.51 4.91
CA PHE A 264 5.40 -6.37 3.45
C PHE A 264 6.05 -5.07 2.96
N PHE A 265 5.54 -3.91 3.43
CA PHE A 265 6.03 -2.60 2.99
C PHE A 265 7.45 -2.28 3.50
N GLY A 266 7.88 -2.91 4.60
CA GLY A 266 9.27 -2.82 5.05
C GLY A 266 10.24 -3.65 4.21
N ALA A 267 9.76 -4.69 3.52
CA ALA A 267 10.60 -5.59 2.74
C ALA A 267 10.65 -5.24 1.24
N VAL A 268 9.56 -4.71 0.68
CA VAL A 268 9.43 -4.43 -0.76
C VAL A 268 8.68 -3.15 -1.06
N ASN A 269 9.05 -2.49 -2.17
CA ASN A 269 8.18 -1.52 -2.84
C ASN A 269 7.17 -2.29 -3.71
N PRO A 270 5.85 -2.18 -3.49
CA PRO A 270 4.86 -3.02 -4.17
C PRO A 270 4.84 -2.86 -5.69
N ARG A 271 5.07 -1.65 -6.19
CA ARG A 271 5.11 -1.38 -7.64
C ARG A 271 6.30 -2.11 -8.26
N LYS A 272 7.50 -1.86 -7.74
CA LYS A 272 8.74 -2.51 -8.23
C LYS A 272 8.64 -4.04 -8.10
N ALA A 273 8.08 -4.54 -7.01
CA ALA A 273 7.89 -5.98 -6.80
C ALA A 273 6.97 -6.62 -7.86
N LEU A 274 5.83 -6.00 -8.17
CA LEU A 274 4.94 -6.50 -9.21
C LEU A 274 5.55 -6.34 -10.62
N GLU A 275 6.25 -5.24 -10.90
CA GLU A 275 6.99 -5.05 -12.16
C GLU A 275 8.06 -6.13 -12.33
N GLU A 276 8.88 -6.39 -11.30
CA GLU A 276 9.89 -7.45 -11.29
C GLU A 276 9.27 -8.83 -11.51
N ALA A 277 8.12 -9.11 -10.90
CA ALA A 277 7.40 -10.37 -11.08
C ALA A 277 6.82 -10.54 -12.50
N VAL A 278 6.24 -9.48 -13.07
CA VAL A 278 5.78 -9.49 -14.47
C VAL A 278 6.94 -9.70 -15.43
N MET A 279 8.04 -8.97 -15.21
CA MET A 279 9.25 -9.10 -16.03
C MET A 279 9.86 -10.49 -15.91
N ALA A 280 9.86 -11.11 -14.72
CA ALA A 280 10.32 -12.49 -14.54
C ALA A 280 9.52 -13.47 -15.42
N SER A 281 8.20 -13.34 -15.44
CA SER A 281 7.31 -14.13 -16.30
C SER A 281 7.59 -13.86 -17.78
N PHE A 282 7.69 -12.59 -18.18
CA PHE A 282 7.92 -12.20 -19.58
C PHE A 282 9.27 -12.68 -20.13
N GLU A 283 10.36 -12.43 -19.42
CA GLU A 283 11.71 -12.81 -19.82
C GLU A 283 11.88 -14.34 -19.90
N THR A 284 11.20 -15.08 -19.00
CA THR A 284 11.31 -16.54 -18.94
C THR A 284 10.41 -17.21 -19.96
N LEU A 285 9.13 -16.82 -20.02
CA LEU A 285 8.09 -17.55 -20.75
C LEU A 285 7.75 -16.98 -22.13
N TYR A 286 8.29 -15.80 -22.50
CA TYR A 286 7.90 -15.10 -23.73
C TYR A 286 9.07 -14.39 -24.43
N THR A 287 8.77 -13.85 -25.61
CA THR A 287 9.54 -12.86 -26.36
C THR A 287 8.64 -11.63 -26.59
N LEU A 288 9.22 -10.48 -26.95
CA LEU A 288 8.44 -9.28 -27.28
C LEU A 288 7.39 -9.50 -28.38
N SER A 289 7.59 -10.49 -29.25
CA SER A 289 6.69 -10.83 -30.35
C SER A 289 5.52 -11.75 -29.97
N ASN A 290 5.58 -12.47 -28.84
CA ASN A 290 4.57 -13.47 -28.47
C ASN A 290 4.02 -13.31 -27.04
N VAL A 291 4.48 -12.30 -26.30
CA VAL A 291 3.98 -11.97 -24.98
C VAL A 291 2.46 -11.70 -25.02
N PRO A 292 1.68 -12.28 -24.10
CA PRO A 292 0.24 -12.06 -24.05
C PRO A 292 -0.07 -10.59 -23.71
N THR A 293 -0.94 -9.98 -24.51
CA THR A 293 -1.43 -8.61 -24.30
C THR A 293 -2.88 -8.55 -23.81
N ASN A 294 -3.51 -9.70 -23.58
CA ASN A 294 -4.90 -9.80 -23.15
C ASN A 294 -5.08 -9.40 -21.68
N VAL A 295 -4.11 -9.70 -20.81
CA VAL A 295 -4.12 -9.26 -19.41
C VAL A 295 -3.87 -7.76 -19.38
N LYS A 296 -4.90 -6.99 -19.00
CA LYS A 296 -4.90 -5.54 -18.93
C LYS A 296 -4.63 -5.03 -17.52
N GLU A 297 -4.99 -5.80 -16.50
CA GLU A 297 -4.83 -5.41 -15.10
C GLU A 297 -4.43 -6.60 -14.22
N ILE A 298 -3.54 -6.37 -13.26
CA ILE A 298 -3.24 -7.26 -12.14
C ILE A 298 -3.47 -6.48 -10.84
N LEU A 299 -4.43 -6.94 -10.03
CA LEU A 299 -4.70 -6.40 -8.70
C LEU A 299 -4.07 -7.31 -7.63
N LEU A 300 -3.11 -6.79 -6.87
CA LEU A 300 -2.61 -7.44 -5.66
C LEU A 300 -3.50 -7.09 -4.47
N VAL A 301 -4.10 -8.09 -3.83
CA VAL A 301 -4.95 -7.96 -2.66
C VAL A 301 -4.24 -8.54 -1.44
N LEU A 302 -3.82 -7.67 -0.52
CA LEU A 302 -3.27 -8.09 0.77
C LEU A 302 -4.41 -8.20 1.79
N ARG A 303 -4.67 -9.41 2.31
CA ARG A 303 -5.73 -9.66 3.29
C ARG A 303 -5.35 -10.76 4.29
N SER A 304 -5.92 -10.74 5.49
CA SER A 304 -5.83 -11.89 6.38
C SER A 304 -6.68 -13.04 5.79
N MET A 305 -6.04 -14.20 5.62
CA MET A 305 -6.63 -15.43 5.10
C MET A 305 -5.72 -16.62 5.39
N ASP A 306 -6.28 -17.82 5.36
CA ASP A 306 -5.50 -19.06 5.41
C ASP A 306 -4.68 -19.28 4.13
N GLY A 307 -3.65 -20.12 4.23
CA GLY A 307 -2.76 -20.44 3.12
C GLY A 307 -1.75 -19.33 2.82
N VAL A 308 -1.10 -19.44 1.65
CA VAL A 308 0.00 -18.54 1.24
C VAL A 308 -0.52 -17.44 0.33
N ALA A 309 -0.86 -17.79 -0.90
CA ALA A 309 -1.46 -16.90 -1.89
C ALA A 309 -2.30 -17.71 -2.90
N TYR A 310 -3.06 -17.01 -3.74
CA TYR A 310 -3.67 -17.59 -4.93
C TYR A 310 -3.97 -16.52 -5.98
N THR A 311 -3.99 -16.94 -7.24
CA THR A 311 -4.36 -16.12 -8.40
C THR A 311 -5.75 -16.47 -8.92
N THR A 312 -6.53 -15.45 -9.25
CA THR A 312 -7.89 -15.59 -9.81
C THR A 312 -8.19 -14.47 -10.82
N GLY A 313 -9.43 -14.39 -11.30
CA GLY A 313 -9.91 -13.34 -12.19
C GLY A 313 -10.16 -13.82 -13.63
N SER A 314 -10.39 -12.86 -14.52
CA SER A 314 -10.72 -13.10 -15.93
C SER A 314 -9.47 -13.21 -16.81
N SER A 315 -9.66 -13.35 -18.12
CA SER A 315 -8.56 -13.30 -19.09
C SER A 315 -7.95 -11.91 -19.25
N SER A 316 -8.63 -10.84 -18.83
CA SER A 316 -8.17 -9.46 -18.96
C SER A 316 -7.88 -8.78 -17.63
N ARG A 317 -8.42 -9.27 -16.51
CA ARG A 317 -8.19 -8.72 -15.18
C ARG A 317 -7.89 -9.85 -14.22
N LYS A 318 -6.69 -9.84 -13.66
CA LYS A 318 -6.20 -10.84 -12.71
C LYS A 318 -6.16 -10.27 -11.30
N GLU A 319 -6.39 -11.12 -10.33
CA GLU A 319 -6.29 -10.78 -8.91
C GLU A 319 -5.37 -11.77 -8.22
N ILE A 320 -4.41 -11.27 -7.45
CA ILE A 320 -3.50 -12.07 -6.63
C ILE A 320 -3.87 -11.78 -5.17
N HIS A 321 -4.34 -12.77 -4.45
CA HIS A 321 -4.63 -12.62 -3.02
C HIS A 321 -3.45 -13.17 -2.21
N TYR A 322 -2.79 -12.32 -1.44
CA TYR A 322 -1.63 -12.70 -0.63
C TYR A 322 -1.96 -12.60 0.86
N SER A 323 -1.79 -13.72 1.58
CA SER A 323 -2.07 -13.84 3.01
C SER A 323 -1.14 -12.96 3.85
N LEU A 324 -1.76 -12.03 4.58
CA LEU A 324 -1.07 -11.24 5.60
C LEU A 324 -0.63 -12.08 6.81
N GLU A 325 -1.31 -13.21 7.10
CA GLU A 325 -0.90 -14.17 8.14
C GLU A 325 0.41 -14.86 7.74
N TYR A 326 0.51 -15.29 6.48
CA TYR A 326 1.74 -15.88 5.95
C TYR A 326 2.87 -14.85 5.94
N ILE A 327 2.64 -13.65 5.39
CA ILE A 327 3.67 -12.59 5.35
C ILE A 327 4.18 -12.26 6.76
N ARG A 328 3.32 -12.22 7.79
CA ARG A 328 3.74 -12.00 9.18
C ARG A 328 4.76 -13.05 9.64
N SER A 329 4.73 -14.27 9.11
CA SER A 329 5.61 -15.37 9.50
C SER A 329 7.00 -15.34 8.82
N THR A 330 7.23 -14.53 7.77
CA THR A 330 8.45 -14.59 6.93
C THR A 330 9.60 -13.69 7.41
N LYS A 331 9.55 -13.18 8.67
CA LYS A 331 10.35 -12.03 9.16
C LYS A 331 11.87 -12.06 8.88
N THR A 332 12.52 -13.23 8.79
CA THR A 332 13.99 -13.33 8.57
C THR A 332 14.40 -13.33 7.09
N ARG A 333 13.50 -13.65 6.16
CA ARG A 333 13.72 -13.63 4.70
C ARG A 333 12.54 -12.99 3.97
N ALA A 334 11.96 -11.96 4.58
CA ALA A 334 10.69 -11.38 4.14
C ALA A 334 10.75 -10.95 2.67
N ARG A 335 11.81 -10.24 2.25
CA ARG A 335 11.96 -9.80 0.86
C ARG A 335 11.94 -10.97 -0.13
N ASP A 336 12.82 -11.95 0.05
CA ASP A 336 12.94 -13.08 -0.89
C ASP A 336 11.68 -13.93 -0.93
N GLU A 337 11.05 -14.16 0.22
CA GLU A 337 9.84 -14.97 0.31
C GLU A 337 8.65 -14.25 -0.32
N ILE A 338 8.49 -12.95 -0.03
CA ILE A 338 7.46 -12.10 -0.65
C ILE A 338 7.64 -12.05 -2.16
N MET A 339 8.85 -11.76 -2.63
CA MET A 339 9.15 -11.72 -4.07
C MET A 339 8.96 -13.08 -4.72
N GLY A 340 9.36 -14.16 -4.05
CA GLY A 340 9.22 -15.52 -4.57
C GLY A 340 7.76 -15.92 -4.78
N VAL A 341 6.89 -15.63 -3.81
CA VAL A 341 5.44 -15.88 -3.94
C VAL A 341 4.83 -14.96 -5.01
N LEU A 342 5.18 -13.67 -5.05
CA LEU A 342 4.68 -12.77 -6.10
C LEU A 342 5.08 -13.23 -7.50
N VAL A 343 6.33 -13.66 -7.71
CA VAL A 343 6.79 -14.22 -8.98
C VAL A 343 5.96 -15.46 -9.35
N HIS A 344 5.76 -16.38 -8.40
CA HIS A 344 4.97 -17.58 -8.62
C HIS A 344 3.53 -17.23 -9.05
N GLU A 345 2.84 -16.36 -8.30
CA GLU A 345 1.45 -15.99 -8.59
C GLU A 345 1.31 -15.20 -9.91
N VAL A 346 2.26 -14.30 -10.21
CA VAL A 346 2.25 -13.55 -11.48
C VAL A 346 2.48 -14.48 -12.68
N VAL A 347 3.15 -15.62 -12.54
CA VAL A 347 3.22 -16.61 -13.62
C VAL A 347 1.83 -17.14 -13.97
N HIS A 348 0.98 -17.45 -12.97
CA HIS A 348 -0.40 -17.90 -13.19
C HIS A 348 -1.27 -16.87 -13.92
N CYS A 349 -0.91 -15.57 -13.89
CA CYS A 349 -1.59 -14.54 -14.67
C CYS A 349 -1.41 -14.71 -16.18
N PHE A 350 -0.26 -15.21 -16.63
CA PHE A 350 0.15 -15.18 -18.04
C PHE A 350 0.31 -16.57 -18.67
N GLN A 351 0.76 -17.56 -17.90
CA GLN A 351 1.11 -18.88 -18.43
C GLN A 351 -0.07 -19.57 -19.10
N HIS A 352 0.24 -20.43 -20.07
CA HIS A 352 -0.76 -21.22 -20.74
C HIS A 352 -0.98 -22.55 -20.03
N ASP A 353 -2.25 -22.90 -19.80
CA ASP A 353 -2.69 -24.06 -19.02
C ASP A 353 -3.08 -25.27 -19.89
N GLY A 354 -2.74 -25.25 -21.17
CA GLY A 354 -3.11 -26.31 -22.09
C GLY A 354 -4.62 -26.39 -22.34
N ARG A 355 -5.35 -25.27 -22.29
CA ARG A 355 -6.83 -25.21 -22.30
C ARG A 355 -7.44 -25.99 -21.14
N GLY A 356 -6.88 -25.84 -19.95
CA GLY A 356 -7.28 -26.54 -18.72
C GLY A 356 -6.98 -28.05 -18.71
N HIS A 357 -6.08 -28.54 -19.58
CA HIS A 357 -5.69 -29.96 -19.62
C HIS A 357 -4.26 -30.19 -19.16
N CYS A 358 -3.52 -29.13 -18.81
CA CYS A 358 -2.20 -29.26 -18.20
C CYS A 358 -2.34 -29.87 -16.79
N PRO A 359 -1.51 -30.86 -16.41
CA PRO A 359 -1.44 -31.36 -15.05
C PRO A 359 -1.11 -30.22 -14.08
N SER A 360 -1.76 -30.20 -12.91
CA SER A 360 -1.52 -29.17 -11.91
C SER A 360 -0.05 -29.11 -11.50
N GLY A 361 0.64 -30.24 -11.35
CA GLY A 361 2.05 -30.26 -11.02
C GLY A 361 2.95 -29.58 -12.05
N LEU A 362 2.64 -29.69 -13.35
CA LEU A 362 3.34 -28.95 -14.40
C LEU A 362 3.01 -27.46 -14.33
N THR A 363 1.74 -27.10 -14.14
CA THR A 363 1.28 -25.70 -14.00
C THR A 363 1.99 -25.00 -12.85
N GLU A 364 2.05 -25.63 -11.68
CA GLU A 364 2.75 -25.10 -10.49
C GLU A 364 4.28 -25.18 -10.65
N GLY A 365 4.78 -26.25 -11.26
CA GLY A 365 6.20 -26.43 -11.53
C GLY A 365 6.79 -25.39 -12.49
N VAL A 366 6.00 -24.90 -13.46
CA VAL A 366 6.42 -23.77 -14.32
C VAL A 366 6.50 -22.47 -13.51
N ALA A 367 5.54 -22.20 -12.61
CA ALA A 367 5.59 -21.05 -11.72
C ALA A 367 6.81 -21.09 -10.80
N ASP A 368 7.08 -22.24 -10.18
CA ASP A 368 8.26 -22.44 -9.34
C ASP A 368 9.57 -22.48 -10.15
N TYR A 369 9.54 -22.87 -11.43
CA TYR A 369 10.69 -22.76 -12.32
C TYR A 369 11.08 -21.29 -12.56
N VAL A 370 10.12 -20.40 -12.80
CA VAL A 370 10.40 -18.95 -12.93
C VAL A 370 10.95 -18.38 -11.62
N ARG A 371 10.40 -18.81 -10.47
CA ARG A 371 10.93 -18.46 -9.14
C ARG A 371 12.38 -18.93 -8.94
N LEU A 372 12.69 -20.17 -9.31
CA LEU A 372 14.06 -20.72 -9.30
C LEU A 372 15.01 -19.88 -10.18
N ARG A 373 14.57 -19.48 -11.38
CA ARG A 373 15.37 -18.70 -12.32
C ARG A 373 15.72 -17.30 -11.84
N LYS A 374 15.00 -16.78 -10.85
CA LYS A 374 15.30 -15.51 -10.17
C LYS A 374 16.03 -15.69 -8.84
N ASP A 375 16.52 -16.90 -8.54
CA ASP A 375 17.21 -17.27 -7.29
C ASP A 375 16.34 -17.05 -6.04
N LEU A 376 15.01 -17.15 -6.19
CA LEU A 376 14.03 -16.93 -5.11
C LEU A 376 13.51 -18.24 -4.50
N GLY A 377 14.20 -19.35 -4.73
CA GLY A 377 13.85 -20.66 -4.16
C GLY A 377 13.95 -20.66 -2.63
N PRO A 378 12.92 -21.14 -1.90
CA PRO A 378 12.99 -21.40 -0.46
C PRO A 378 14.20 -22.26 -0.07
N PRO A 379 14.81 -22.02 1.11
CA PRO A 379 16.04 -22.71 1.50
C PRO A 379 15.83 -24.19 1.85
N HIS A 380 14.60 -24.67 1.94
CA HIS A 380 14.27 -26.09 2.15
C HIS A 380 14.07 -26.85 0.84
N TRP A 381 14.04 -26.18 -0.32
CA TRP A 381 13.92 -26.85 -1.61
C TRP A 381 15.17 -27.68 -1.91
N ARG A 382 14.96 -28.90 -2.41
CA ARG A 382 16.03 -29.86 -2.73
C ARG A 382 15.75 -30.48 -4.07
N ARG A 383 16.81 -30.80 -4.81
CA ARG A 383 16.71 -31.65 -6.00
C ARG A 383 16.42 -33.07 -5.53
N LYS A 384 15.19 -33.54 -5.70
CA LYS A 384 14.77 -34.90 -5.34
C LYS A 384 14.06 -35.55 -6.51
N GLY A 385 14.25 -36.86 -6.61
CA GLY A 385 13.48 -37.71 -7.50
C GLY A 385 12.23 -38.19 -6.77
N GLY A 386 11.40 -38.93 -7.48
CA GLY A 386 10.13 -39.38 -6.96
C GLY A 386 9.48 -40.37 -7.92
N LYS A 387 8.29 -40.83 -7.52
CA LYS A 387 7.55 -41.80 -8.33
C LYS A 387 7.07 -41.19 -9.65
N GLU A 388 6.60 -39.95 -9.63
CA GLU A 388 6.08 -39.23 -10.80
C GLU A 388 6.67 -37.82 -10.83
N TRP A 389 6.84 -37.26 -12.03
CA TRP A 389 7.61 -36.04 -12.26
C TRP A 389 6.88 -34.75 -11.88
N ASP A 390 5.54 -34.80 -11.78
CA ASP A 390 4.63 -33.69 -11.50
C ASP A 390 3.90 -33.81 -10.15
N MET A 391 4.41 -34.62 -9.21
CA MET A 391 3.79 -34.73 -7.88
C MET A 391 4.07 -33.55 -6.95
N GLU A 392 5.25 -32.94 -7.08
CA GLU A 392 5.72 -31.87 -6.19
C GLU A 392 6.19 -30.68 -7.03
N TYR A 393 5.83 -29.47 -6.60
CA TYR A 393 6.02 -28.26 -7.40
C TYR A 393 7.50 -27.93 -7.54
N GLU A 394 8.26 -27.99 -6.44
CA GLU A 394 9.71 -27.77 -6.44
C GLU A 394 10.47 -28.86 -7.20
N GLY A 395 9.99 -30.12 -7.10
CA GLY A 395 10.58 -31.25 -7.82
C GLY A 395 10.43 -31.09 -9.33
N THR A 396 9.24 -30.68 -9.77
CA THR A 396 8.95 -30.35 -11.17
C THR A 396 9.83 -29.20 -11.67
N ALA A 397 9.97 -28.14 -10.87
CA ALA A 397 10.79 -26.98 -11.22
C ALA A 397 12.27 -27.35 -11.43
N TYR A 398 12.86 -28.17 -10.55
CA TYR A 398 14.24 -28.64 -10.72
C TYR A 398 14.41 -29.59 -11.92
N PHE A 399 13.38 -30.38 -12.24
CA PHE A 399 13.38 -31.22 -13.43
C PHE A 399 13.35 -30.41 -14.72
N LEU A 400 12.50 -29.38 -14.80
CA LEU A 400 12.47 -28.45 -15.92
C LEU A 400 13.83 -27.74 -16.10
N GLU A 401 14.46 -27.31 -15.00
CA GLU A 401 15.79 -26.72 -15.03
C GLU A 401 16.86 -27.71 -15.52
N TRP A 402 16.79 -28.96 -15.07
CA TRP A 402 17.69 -30.01 -15.54
C TRP A 402 17.54 -30.27 -17.04
N ILE A 403 16.33 -30.23 -17.60
CA ILE A 403 16.11 -30.36 -19.05
C ILE A 403 16.84 -29.23 -19.78
N GLU A 404 16.66 -27.97 -19.37
CA GLU A 404 17.29 -26.84 -20.06
C GLU A 404 18.82 -26.86 -19.96
N LYS A 405 19.36 -27.17 -18.77
CA LYS A 405 20.79 -27.18 -18.50
C LYS A 405 21.50 -28.41 -19.08
N SER A 406 21.01 -29.61 -18.78
CA SER A 406 21.69 -30.86 -19.11
C SER A 406 21.51 -31.29 -20.56
N LEU A 407 20.39 -30.92 -21.21
CA LEU A 407 20.14 -31.24 -22.62
C LEU A 407 20.46 -30.08 -23.57
N GLY A 408 20.93 -28.94 -23.05
CA GLY A 408 21.24 -27.74 -23.83
C GLY A 408 20.01 -27.07 -24.46
N LYS A 409 18.81 -27.39 -23.98
CA LYS A 409 17.53 -26.88 -24.49
C LYS A 409 17.14 -25.59 -23.78
N LYS A 410 17.93 -24.53 -23.93
CA LYS A 410 17.83 -23.25 -23.17
C LYS A 410 16.50 -22.48 -23.28
N ALA A 411 15.56 -22.93 -24.11
CA ALA A 411 14.25 -22.32 -24.29
C ALA A 411 13.12 -23.35 -24.13
N PHE A 412 13.40 -24.55 -23.60
CA PHE A 412 12.42 -25.62 -23.49
C PHE A 412 11.16 -25.19 -22.74
N VAL A 413 11.30 -24.55 -21.58
CA VAL A 413 10.13 -24.16 -20.76
C VAL A 413 9.31 -23.09 -21.47
N ARG A 414 9.99 -22.14 -22.15
CA ARG A 414 9.35 -21.15 -23.01
C ARG A 414 8.56 -21.82 -24.14
N ASP A 415 9.19 -22.72 -24.88
CA ASP A 415 8.58 -23.40 -26.02
C ASP A 415 7.42 -24.30 -25.57
N LEU A 416 7.55 -24.96 -24.42
CA LEU A 416 6.50 -25.74 -23.79
C LEU A 416 5.30 -24.85 -23.45
N ASN A 417 5.52 -23.72 -22.77
CA ASN A 417 4.47 -22.74 -22.48
C ASN A 417 3.75 -22.27 -23.75
N ILE A 418 4.48 -21.86 -24.80
CA ILE A 418 3.88 -21.43 -26.07
C ILE A 418 3.07 -22.57 -26.74
N ARG A 419 3.55 -23.81 -26.71
CA ARG A 419 2.80 -24.97 -27.22
C ARG A 419 1.50 -25.20 -26.43
N MET A 420 1.49 -24.90 -25.13
CA MET A 420 0.32 -25.00 -24.25
C MET A 420 -0.76 -23.94 -24.49
N MET A 421 -0.59 -23.01 -25.45
CA MET A 421 -1.73 -22.27 -26.02
C MET A 421 -2.80 -23.20 -26.62
N LYS A 422 -2.39 -24.40 -27.02
CA LYS A 422 -3.25 -25.49 -27.49
C LYS A 422 -3.41 -26.54 -26.38
N ARG A 423 -4.30 -27.51 -26.59
CA ARG A 423 -4.55 -28.58 -25.62
C ARG A 423 -3.24 -29.30 -25.24
N TYR A 424 -2.97 -29.41 -23.94
CA TYR A 424 -1.80 -30.14 -23.45
C TYR A 424 -1.84 -31.63 -23.84
N ARG A 425 -0.67 -32.17 -24.17
CA ARG A 425 -0.44 -33.60 -24.41
C ARG A 425 0.96 -33.97 -23.88
N PRO A 426 1.15 -35.14 -23.23
CA PRO A 426 2.47 -35.59 -22.79
C PRO A 426 3.51 -35.65 -23.92
N THR A 427 3.06 -35.91 -25.16
CA THR A 427 3.91 -35.94 -26.36
C THR A 427 4.60 -34.60 -26.68
N LEU A 428 4.23 -33.50 -26.01
CA LEU A 428 4.96 -32.23 -26.13
C LEU A 428 6.41 -32.35 -25.67
N PHE A 429 6.70 -33.21 -24.69
CA PHE A 429 8.08 -33.49 -24.26
C PHE A 429 8.86 -34.19 -25.37
N ASP A 430 8.26 -35.17 -26.03
CA ASP A 430 8.84 -35.85 -27.20
C ASP A 430 9.11 -34.87 -28.33
N ASP A 431 8.13 -34.03 -28.66
CA ASP A 431 8.24 -33.05 -29.75
C ASP A 431 9.39 -32.04 -29.55
N LEU A 432 9.66 -31.65 -28.30
CA LEU A 432 10.64 -30.62 -27.96
C LEU A 432 12.04 -31.19 -27.67
N THR A 433 12.10 -32.41 -27.11
CA THR A 433 13.35 -33.02 -26.63
C THR A 433 13.80 -34.24 -27.42
N GLY A 434 12.88 -34.89 -28.15
CA GLY A 434 13.07 -36.19 -28.79
C GLY A 434 12.94 -37.39 -27.84
N LYS A 435 12.49 -37.19 -26.60
CA LYS A 435 12.27 -38.23 -25.58
C LYS A 435 10.98 -38.00 -24.82
N SER A 436 10.40 -39.09 -24.32
CA SER A 436 9.17 -39.02 -23.54
C SER A 436 9.45 -38.44 -22.15
N VAL A 437 8.42 -37.85 -21.52
CA VAL A 437 8.56 -37.27 -20.18
C VAL A 437 9.03 -38.31 -19.15
N ASP A 438 8.60 -39.57 -19.29
CA ASP A 438 9.01 -40.67 -18.41
C ASP A 438 10.50 -41.04 -18.58
N GLU A 439 11.01 -41.05 -19.81
CA GLU A 439 12.43 -41.28 -20.08
C GLU A 439 13.30 -40.13 -19.56
N LEU A 440 12.84 -38.89 -19.72
CA LEU A 440 13.48 -37.70 -19.19
C LEU A 440 13.52 -37.74 -17.66
N TRP A 441 12.40 -38.05 -17.02
CA TRP A 441 12.30 -38.14 -15.57
C TRP A 441 13.20 -39.24 -15.00
N LYS A 442 13.21 -40.42 -15.63
CA LYS A 442 14.12 -41.51 -15.26
C LYS A 442 15.58 -41.09 -15.39
N SER A 443 15.92 -40.33 -16.43
CA SER A 443 17.27 -39.80 -16.63
C SER A 443 17.62 -38.78 -15.54
N TYR A 444 16.71 -37.85 -15.22
CA TYR A 444 16.88 -36.88 -14.14
C TYR A 444 17.11 -37.58 -12.79
N CYS A 445 16.26 -38.54 -12.42
CA CYS A 445 16.42 -39.32 -11.19
C CYS A 445 17.77 -40.05 -11.13
N GLY A 446 18.27 -40.54 -12.27
CA GLY A 446 19.59 -41.16 -12.36
C GLY A 446 20.76 -40.19 -12.17
N THR A 447 20.55 -38.88 -12.31
CA THR A 447 21.58 -37.84 -12.06
C THR A 447 21.63 -37.35 -10.62
N LEU A 448 20.67 -37.74 -9.78
CA LEU A 448 20.63 -37.34 -8.38
C LEU A 448 21.56 -38.23 -7.55
N GLU A 449 22.36 -37.62 -6.68
CA GLU A 449 23.13 -38.36 -5.68
C GLU A 449 22.17 -39.08 -4.72
N LYS A 450 22.51 -40.32 -4.31
CA LYS A 450 21.71 -41.06 -3.32
C LYS A 450 21.91 -40.44 -1.94
N GLU A 451 21.05 -39.52 -1.52
CA GLU A 451 21.09 -39.00 -0.14
C GLU A 451 20.53 -40.02 0.88
N PRO A 452 21.01 -40.01 2.15
CA PRO A 452 20.60 -40.94 3.19
C PRO A 452 19.16 -40.69 3.66
N THR A 453 18.41 -41.77 3.82
CA THR A 453 17.00 -41.79 4.22
C THR A 453 16.81 -41.57 5.72
N ASP A 454 16.85 -40.34 6.24
CA ASP A 454 16.27 -40.05 7.58
C ASP A 454 16.06 -38.55 7.88
N VAL A 455 14.98 -37.92 7.40
CA VAL A 455 14.54 -36.59 7.89
C VAL A 455 13.00 -36.44 7.74
N PRO A 456 12.26 -35.78 8.66
CA PRO A 456 10.79 -35.81 8.72
C PRO A 456 10.08 -35.00 7.62
N VAL A 457 8.87 -35.46 7.27
CA VAL A 457 7.98 -34.90 6.22
C VAL A 457 7.35 -33.56 6.65
N PRO A 458 7.46 -32.47 5.87
CA PRO A 458 6.79 -31.19 6.16
C PRO A 458 5.32 -31.15 5.70
N VAL A 459 4.57 -30.23 6.30
CA VAL A 459 3.14 -29.96 6.06
C VAL A 459 2.93 -29.37 4.65
N PRO A 460 1.94 -29.85 3.86
CA PRO A 460 1.64 -29.35 2.52
C PRO A 460 1.22 -27.87 2.49
N THR A 461 1.66 -27.13 1.46
CA THR A 461 1.36 -25.71 1.27
C THR A 461 -0.08 -25.44 0.79
N HIS A 462 -0.80 -26.44 0.27
CA HIS A 462 -2.22 -26.31 -0.13
C HIS A 462 -3.00 -27.63 0.10
N LYS A 463 -4.30 -27.49 0.43
CA LYS A 463 -5.24 -28.61 0.44
C LYS A 463 -5.79 -28.78 -0.98
N ALA A 464 -5.62 -29.96 -1.58
CA ALA A 464 -6.17 -30.27 -2.89
C ALA A 464 -7.71 -30.05 -2.90
N PRO A 465 -8.29 -29.51 -3.99
CA PRO A 465 -9.74 -29.44 -4.10
C PRO A 465 -10.34 -30.85 -4.11
N GLU A 466 -11.36 -31.07 -3.29
CA GLU A 466 -12.08 -32.34 -3.24
C GLU A 466 -12.75 -32.62 -4.60
N PRO A 467 -12.66 -33.85 -5.13
CA PRO A 467 -13.33 -34.20 -6.36
C PRO A 467 -14.84 -34.13 -6.13
N THR A 468 -15.49 -33.18 -6.80
CA THR A 468 -16.95 -33.11 -6.89
C THR A 468 -17.43 -34.38 -7.58
N GLY A 469 -18.05 -35.27 -6.80
CA GLY A 469 -18.70 -36.48 -7.30
C GLY A 469 -19.74 -36.12 -8.36
N ALA A 470 -19.64 -36.76 -9.52
CA ALA A 470 -20.68 -36.71 -10.54
C ALA A 470 -21.95 -37.40 -9.99
N PRO A 471 -23.15 -36.82 -10.19
CA PRO A 471 -24.39 -37.50 -9.85
C PRO A 471 -24.62 -38.68 -10.80
N GLN A 472 -25.00 -39.82 -10.23
CA GLN A 472 -25.60 -40.96 -10.95
C GLN A 472 -27.02 -40.62 -11.40
#